data_AF-A0AAJ6AIY0-F1
#
_entry.id   AF-A0AAJ6AIY0-F1
#
_cell.length_a   1.000
_cell.length_b   1.000
_cell.length_c   1.000
_cell.angle_alpha   90.00
_cell.angle_beta   90.00
_cell.angle_gamma   90.00
#
_symmetry.space_group_name_H-M   'P 1'
#
loop_
_entity.id
_entity.type
_entity.pdbx_description
1 polymer ?
#
loop_
_entity_poly.entity_id
_entity_poly.type
_entity_poly.pdbx_seq_one_letter_code
_entity_poly.pdbx_strand_id
1 'polypeptide(L)'
;MTDQRSSSKPSADFEPLQNWIAPGETREQNQGLIIGGNPSTGPYALVYFSAAKTQPLAIFSDRDDAVATVSLINSLTTSPASSRIGGAHVREAETSQAPGVQYLGFTLTTNEENKPVPDTTKPVARMWVLPHRQMEAIALMEVDGPNGHRALCRFLDDEAANLFVSTMDAIFASISDRVA
;
A
#
# COMPACT_ATOMS: atom_id res chain seq x y z
N MET A 1 -16.23 32.24 34.47
CA MET A 1 -16.51 31.52 33.21
C MET A 1 -15.25 30.79 32.85
N THR A 2 -15.23 29.48 33.02
CA THR A 2 -14.01 28.67 32.97
C THR A 2 -13.90 28.03 31.60
N ASP A 3 -12.84 28.37 30.86
CA ASP A 3 -12.48 27.79 29.57
C ASP A 3 -12.24 26.27 29.70
N GLN A 4 -13.12 25.47 29.11
CA GLN A 4 -12.81 24.08 28.82
C GLN A 4 -11.96 24.02 27.55
N ARG A 5 -10.65 23.93 27.74
CA ARG A 5 -9.75 23.40 26.71
C ARG A 5 -10.14 21.95 26.45
N SER A 6 -10.87 21.72 25.36
CA SER A 6 -11.07 20.38 24.82
C SER A 6 -9.72 19.84 24.36
N SER A 7 -9.04 19.08 25.21
CA SER A 7 -7.95 18.21 24.77
C SER A 7 -8.60 17.06 24.00
N SER A 8 -8.62 17.14 22.67
CA SER A 8 -8.98 16.00 21.85
C SER A 8 -7.93 14.90 22.06
N LYS A 9 -8.23 13.97 22.97
CA LYS A 9 -7.57 12.65 22.97
C LYS A 9 -7.71 12.08 21.56
N PRO A 10 -6.68 11.41 20.99
CA PRO A 10 -6.86 10.63 19.78
C PRO A 10 -8.04 9.68 19.99
N SER A 11 -9.00 9.65 19.06
CA SER A 11 -10.27 8.93 19.20
C SER A 11 -9.99 7.46 19.51
N ALA A 12 -10.65 6.94 20.56
CA ALA A 12 -10.50 5.58 21.06
C ALA A 12 -11.03 4.49 20.09
N ASP A 13 -11.36 4.83 18.85
CA ASP A 13 -12.18 3.99 17.97
C ASP A 13 -11.49 3.60 16.65
N PHE A 14 -10.16 3.79 16.51
CA PHE A 14 -9.43 3.28 15.35
C PHE A 14 -8.95 1.86 15.63
N GLU A 15 -9.59 0.88 14.99
CA GLU A 15 -9.19 -0.52 15.06
C GLU A 15 -8.35 -0.89 13.83
N PRO A 16 -7.08 -1.32 14.01
CA PRO A 16 -6.25 -1.74 12.90
C PRO A 16 -6.73 -3.09 12.35
N LEU A 17 -6.92 -3.17 11.03
CA LEU A 17 -7.09 -4.43 10.32
C LEU A 17 -5.74 -5.13 10.13
N GLN A 18 -4.72 -4.39 9.72
CA GLN A 18 -3.37 -4.90 9.48
C GLN A 18 -2.37 -3.75 9.51
N ASN A 19 -1.13 -4.07 9.91
CA ASN A 19 0.01 -3.18 9.79
C ASN A 19 1.21 -3.87 9.12
N TRP A 20 2.04 -3.07 8.45
CA TRP A 20 3.31 -3.47 7.86
C TRP A 20 4.39 -2.48 8.30
N ILE A 21 5.56 -2.99 8.66
CA ILE A 21 6.68 -2.19 9.16
C ILE A 21 7.91 -2.49 8.31
N ALA A 22 8.49 -1.44 7.73
CA ALA A 22 9.85 -1.44 7.23
C ALA A 22 10.80 -1.10 8.39
N PRO A 23 11.65 -2.05 8.85
CA PRO A 23 12.65 -1.77 9.86
C PRO A 23 13.71 -0.80 9.32
N GLY A 24 14.09 0.18 10.13
CA GLY A 24 15.28 1.00 9.91
C GLY A 24 16.49 0.45 10.67
N GLU A 25 17.64 1.14 10.59
CA GLU A 25 18.83 0.80 11.40
C GLU A 25 18.54 0.99 12.89
N THR A 26 17.69 1.97 13.23
CA THR A 26 17.18 2.18 14.58
C THR A 26 15.65 2.10 14.63
N ARG A 27 15.11 1.88 15.83
CA ARG A 27 13.65 1.81 16.04
C ARG A 27 12.94 3.12 15.66
N GLU A 28 13.62 4.25 15.83
CA GLU A 28 13.12 5.59 15.49
C GLU A 28 13.00 5.79 13.97
N GLN A 29 13.76 5.02 13.18
CA GLN A 29 13.70 5.04 11.72
C GLN A 29 12.66 4.07 11.16
N ASN A 30 12.03 3.23 11.99
CA ASN A 30 10.96 2.36 11.54
C ASN A 30 9.81 3.20 10.96
N GLN A 31 9.35 2.79 9.79
CA GLN A 31 8.18 3.37 9.15
C GLN A 31 7.24 2.27 8.68
N GLY A 32 5.97 2.59 8.48
CA GLY A 32 5.00 1.58 8.12
C GLY A 32 3.67 2.12 7.65
N LEU A 33 2.83 1.16 7.32
CA LEU A 33 1.46 1.37 6.87
C LEU A 33 0.50 0.65 7.82
N ILE A 34 -0.64 1.28 8.09
CA ILE A 34 -1.76 0.67 8.81
C ILE A 34 -2.99 0.88 7.96
N ILE A 35 -3.78 -0.18 7.80
CA ILE A 35 -5.17 -0.06 7.36
C ILE A 35 -6.05 -0.33 8.57
N GLY A 36 -6.99 0.56 8.85
CA GLY A 36 -7.91 0.44 9.97
C GLY A 36 -9.00 1.48 9.93
N GLY A 37 -9.89 1.45 10.91
CA GLY A 37 -11.01 2.38 11.00
C GLY A 37 -11.91 2.05 12.18
N ASN A 38 -13.03 2.76 12.29
CA ASN A 38 -14.05 2.42 13.28
C ASN A 38 -15.02 1.38 12.69
N PRO A 39 -15.14 0.17 13.24
CA PRO A 39 -16.04 -0.87 12.71
C PRO A 39 -17.52 -0.48 12.75
N SER A 40 -17.89 0.42 13.67
CA SER A 40 -19.28 0.82 13.92
C SER A 40 -19.71 2.07 13.14
N THR A 41 -18.76 2.95 12.79
CA THR A 41 -19.09 4.26 12.19
C THR A 41 -18.39 4.53 10.86
N GLY A 42 -17.33 3.78 10.52
CA GLY A 42 -16.41 4.17 9.44
C GLY A 42 -15.83 5.58 9.66
N PRO A 43 -15.08 6.13 8.70
CA PRO A 43 -14.52 5.47 7.52
C PRO A 43 -13.28 4.61 7.85
N TYR A 44 -12.92 3.72 6.93
CA TYR A 44 -11.62 3.04 6.94
C TYR A 44 -10.59 3.91 6.21
N ALA A 45 -9.35 3.91 6.71
CA ALA A 45 -8.26 4.68 6.16
C ALA A 45 -6.97 3.87 6.04
N LEU A 46 -6.17 4.25 5.06
CA LEU A 46 -4.77 3.87 4.94
C LEU A 46 -3.94 4.97 5.58
N VAL A 47 -3.07 4.60 6.53
CA VAL A 47 -2.34 5.53 7.38
C VAL A 47 -0.85 5.18 7.32
N TYR A 48 -0.02 6.19 7.08
CA TYR A 48 1.42 6.13 7.31
C TYR A 48 1.73 6.38 8.77
N PHE A 49 2.74 5.70 9.30
CA PHE A 49 3.33 6.04 10.59
C PHE A 49 4.86 5.89 10.58
N SER A 50 5.52 6.71 11.39
CA SER A 50 6.89 6.58 11.84
C SER A 50 7.04 7.18 13.25
N ALA A 51 8.24 7.17 13.83
CA ALA A 51 8.46 7.82 15.12
C ALA A 51 8.20 9.34 15.09
N ALA A 52 8.36 9.97 13.91
CA ALA A 52 8.25 11.42 13.76
C ALA A 52 6.83 11.87 13.39
N LYS A 53 6.07 11.06 12.65
CA LYS A 53 4.75 11.47 12.14
C LYS A 53 3.79 10.30 11.91
N THR A 54 2.51 10.59 12.08
CA THR A 54 1.39 9.75 11.64
C THR A 54 0.52 10.58 10.72
N GLN A 55 0.19 10.08 9.53
CA GLN A 55 -0.63 10.81 8.57
C GLN A 55 -1.58 9.88 7.79
N PRO A 56 -2.85 10.26 7.60
CA PRO A 56 -3.72 9.54 6.67
C PRO A 56 -3.20 9.72 5.24
N LEU A 57 -3.31 8.67 4.43
CA LEU A 57 -2.86 8.65 3.04
C LEU A 57 -4.03 8.53 2.07
N ALA A 58 -4.99 7.66 2.39
CA ALA A 58 -6.15 7.38 1.57
C ALA A 58 -7.36 7.02 2.43
N ILE A 59 -8.54 7.21 1.86
CA ILE A 59 -9.82 6.82 2.46
C ILE A 59 -10.43 5.72 1.59
N PHE A 60 -10.94 4.68 2.24
CA PHE A 60 -11.68 3.60 1.57
C PHE A 60 -13.16 3.95 1.53
N SER A 61 -13.85 3.52 0.46
CA SER A 61 -15.30 3.72 0.32
C SER A 61 -16.07 2.94 1.39
N ASP A 62 -15.60 1.72 1.67
CA ASP A 62 -16.19 0.80 2.63
C ASP A 62 -15.12 -0.13 3.24
N ARG A 63 -15.58 -1.07 4.09
CA ARG A 63 -14.72 -2.07 4.74
C ARG A 63 -14.18 -3.11 3.74
N ASP A 64 -14.96 -3.48 2.72
CA ASP A 64 -14.59 -4.55 1.80
C ASP A 64 -13.40 -4.12 0.94
N ASP A 65 -13.37 -2.85 0.53
CA ASP A 65 -12.23 -2.24 -0.14
C ASP A 65 -10.97 -2.19 0.75
N ALA A 66 -11.14 -1.90 2.04
CA ALA A 66 -10.05 -1.93 3.01
C ALA A 66 -9.50 -3.36 3.18
N VAL A 67 -10.38 -4.36 3.32
CA VAL A 67 -10.01 -5.78 3.45
C VAL A 67 -9.37 -6.31 2.16
N ALA A 68 -9.87 -5.93 0.99
CA ALA A 68 -9.28 -6.28 -0.29
C ALA A 68 -7.87 -5.69 -0.42
N THR A 69 -7.67 -4.45 0.01
CA THR A 69 -6.33 -3.81 0.02
C THR A 69 -5.38 -4.51 0.99
N VAL A 70 -5.84 -4.88 2.18
CA VAL A 70 -5.06 -5.70 3.13
C VAL A 70 -4.65 -7.02 2.50
N SER A 71 -5.59 -7.71 1.87
CA SER A 71 -5.33 -8.99 1.20
C SER A 71 -4.30 -8.82 0.08
N LEU A 72 -4.43 -7.77 -0.72
CA LEU A 72 -3.52 -7.47 -1.83
C LEU A 72 -2.09 -7.17 -1.34
N ILE A 73 -1.93 -6.30 -0.34
CA ILE A 73 -0.61 -6.00 0.24
C ILE A 73 -0.01 -7.25 0.90
N ASN A 74 -0.81 -8.07 1.58
CA ASN A 74 -0.34 -9.34 2.14
C ASN A 74 0.12 -10.31 1.05
N SER A 75 -0.67 -10.50 -0.01
CA SER A 75 -0.27 -11.36 -1.13
C SER A 75 1.02 -10.88 -1.77
N LEU A 76 1.21 -9.57 -1.91
CA LEU A 76 2.45 -8.99 -2.42
C LEU A 76 3.64 -9.22 -1.48
N THR A 77 3.50 -8.92 -0.19
CA THR A 77 4.59 -8.97 0.79
C THR A 77 4.95 -10.40 1.23
N THR A 78 4.07 -11.37 0.99
CA THR A 78 4.34 -12.80 1.24
C THR A 78 4.67 -13.58 -0.03
N SER A 79 4.67 -12.93 -1.21
CA SER A 79 5.09 -13.56 -2.45
C SER A 79 6.57 -13.93 -2.40
N PRO A 80 6.97 -15.13 -2.83
CA PRO A 80 8.37 -15.57 -2.81
C PRO A 80 9.25 -14.80 -3.81
N ALA A 81 8.65 -14.18 -4.83
CA ALA A 81 9.31 -13.22 -5.68
C ALA A 81 8.38 -12.03 -5.95
N SER A 82 8.95 -10.84 -6.10
CA SER A 82 8.20 -9.63 -6.40
C SER A 82 8.92 -8.77 -7.43
N SER A 83 8.17 -7.90 -8.09
CA SER A 83 8.70 -6.90 -9.01
C SER A 83 7.98 -5.57 -8.84
N ARG A 84 8.70 -4.49 -9.12
CA ARG A 84 8.25 -3.11 -9.00
C ARG A 84 8.53 -2.39 -10.31
N ILE A 85 7.49 -1.88 -10.95
CA ILE A 85 7.54 -1.22 -12.27
C ILE A 85 7.04 0.23 -12.13
N GLY A 86 7.67 1.17 -12.83
CA GLY A 86 7.30 2.60 -12.82
C GLY A 86 8.45 3.50 -12.36
N GLY A 87 8.18 4.80 -12.23
CA GLY A 87 9.12 5.80 -11.71
C GLY A 87 9.12 5.87 -10.18
N ALA A 88 9.99 6.69 -9.58
CA ALA A 88 10.01 6.93 -8.13
C ALA A 88 8.71 7.60 -7.63
N HIS A 89 8.06 8.36 -8.51
CA HIS A 89 6.81 9.05 -8.22
C HIS A 89 5.66 8.62 -9.13
N VAL A 90 4.42 8.71 -8.63
CA VAL A 90 3.23 8.21 -9.35
C VAL A 90 2.97 8.93 -10.67
N ARG A 91 3.25 10.24 -10.73
CA ARG A 91 3.08 11.04 -11.96
C ARG A 91 4.31 11.11 -12.84
N GLU A 92 5.40 10.43 -12.49
CA GLU A 92 6.53 10.36 -13.40
C GLU A 92 6.11 9.66 -14.69
N ALA A 93 6.40 10.32 -15.81
CA ALA A 93 5.95 9.92 -17.13
C ALA A 93 4.41 9.79 -17.25
N GLU A 94 3.66 10.82 -16.81
CA GLU A 94 2.21 10.98 -17.03
C GLU A 94 1.80 10.85 -18.52
N THR A 95 2.74 11.09 -19.44
CA THR A 95 2.60 10.92 -20.90
C THR A 95 3.02 9.54 -21.43
N SER A 96 3.50 8.62 -20.57
CA SER A 96 3.82 7.25 -20.98
C SER A 96 2.54 6.42 -21.14
N GLN A 97 2.65 5.30 -21.87
CA GLN A 97 1.51 4.40 -22.06
C GLN A 97 1.06 3.69 -20.76
N ALA A 98 1.82 3.78 -19.68
CA ALA A 98 1.53 3.16 -18.39
C ALA A 98 1.95 4.07 -17.21
N PRO A 99 1.19 5.15 -16.91
CA PRO A 99 1.50 6.03 -15.78
C PRO A 99 1.32 5.30 -14.44
N GLY A 100 2.06 5.72 -13.42
CA GLY A 100 1.96 5.16 -12.07
C GLY A 100 3.05 4.15 -11.69
N VAL A 101 2.82 3.48 -10.57
CA VAL A 101 3.73 2.48 -9.98
C VAL A 101 2.97 1.18 -9.77
N GLN A 102 3.52 0.08 -10.29
CA GLN A 102 2.96 -1.25 -10.19
C GLN A 102 3.82 -2.14 -9.30
N TYR A 103 3.16 -2.93 -8.45
CA TYR A 103 3.77 -3.98 -7.66
C TYR A 103 3.19 -5.32 -8.09
N LEU A 104 4.07 -6.29 -8.30
CA LEU A 104 3.74 -7.63 -8.75
C LEU A 104 4.30 -8.64 -7.75
N GLY A 105 3.49 -9.64 -7.42
CA GLY A 105 3.90 -10.82 -6.65
C GLY A 105 3.83 -12.05 -7.54
N PHE A 106 4.82 -12.94 -7.41
CA PHE A 106 4.96 -14.15 -8.21
C PHE A 106 5.23 -15.36 -7.34
N THR A 107 4.71 -16.51 -7.77
CA THR A 107 5.21 -17.82 -7.32
C THR A 107 6.54 -18.13 -8.00
N LEU A 108 7.24 -19.14 -7.48
CA LEU A 108 8.44 -19.68 -8.12
C LEU A 108 8.06 -20.85 -9.03
N THR A 109 8.75 -20.94 -10.16
CA THR A 109 8.81 -22.11 -11.05
C THR A 109 10.27 -22.56 -11.18
N THR A 110 10.54 -23.65 -11.89
CA THR A 110 11.91 -24.12 -12.18
C THR A 110 12.30 -23.79 -13.61
N ASN A 111 13.50 -23.24 -13.81
CA ASN A 111 14.07 -23.06 -15.14
C ASN A 111 14.70 -24.36 -15.68
N GLU A 112 15.27 -24.30 -16.88
CA GLU A 112 15.93 -25.45 -17.55
C GLU A 112 17.14 -26.02 -16.77
N GLU A 113 17.75 -25.22 -15.89
CA GLU A 113 18.84 -25.63 -15.00
C GLU A 113 18.33 -26.16 -13.64
N ASN A 114 17.01 -26.37 -13.49
CA ASN A 114 16.34 -26.79 -12.26
C ASN A 114 16.54 -25.82 -11.08
N LYS A 115 16.75 -24.52 -11.37
CA LYS A 115 16.84 -23.46 -10.37
C LYS A 115 15.49 -22.77 -10.20
N PRO A 116 15.10 -22.40 -8.96
CA PRO A 116 13.89 -21.63 -8.73
C PRO A 116 14.01 -20.23 -9.35
N VAL A 117 13.03 -19.86 -10.16
CA VAL A 117 12.91 -18.54 -10.80
C VAL A 117 11.46 -18.03 -10.67
N PRO A 118 11.22 -16.71 -10.68
CA PRO A 118 9.86 -16.18 -10.66
C PRO A 118 9.05 -16.61 -11.88
N ASP A 119 7.82 -17.11 -11.68
CA ASP A 119 6.87 -17.34 -12.77
C ASP A 119 6.24 -16.00 -13.19
N THR A 120 6.96 -15.27 -14.05
CA THR A 120 6.55 -13.94 -14.52
C THR A 120 5.33 -13.96 -15.46
N THR A 121 4.87 -15.14 -15.90
CA THR A 121 3.74 -15.28 -16.81
C THR A 121 2.40 -15.14 -16.09
N LYS A 122 2.36 -15.45 -14.79
CA LYS A 122 1.15 -15.44 -13.98
C LYS A 122 1.39 -14.81 -12.61
N PRO A 123 1.32 -13.47 -12.51
CA PRO A 123 1.34 -12.79 -11.22
C PRO A 123 0.22 -13.35 -10.31
N VAL A 124 0.54 -13.61 -9.05
CA VAL A 124 -0.45 -14.00 -8.03
C VAL A 124 -1.04 -12.80 -7.31
N ALA A 125 -0.39 -11.63 -7.43
CA ALA A 125 -0.89 -10.36 -6.95
C ALA A 125 -0.41 -9.23 -7.86
N ARG A 126 -1.28 -8.27 -8.13
CA ARG A 126 -0.95 -7.06 -8.89
C ARG A 126 -1.67 -5.85 -8.30
N MET A 127 -0.89 -4.89 -7.85
CA MET A 127 -1.38 -3.61 -7.33
C MET A 127 -0.84 -2.48 -8.21
N TRP A 128 -1.68 -1.51 -8.54
CA TRP A 128 -1.26 -0.36 -9.34
C TRP A 128 -1.70 0.95 -8.69
N VAL A 129 -0.74 1.81 -8.37
CA VAL A 129 -0.98 3.19 -7.94
C VAL A 129 -0.84 4.10 -9.15
N LEU A 130 -1.91 4.75 -9.59
CA LEU A 130 -1.88 5.58 -10.81
C LEU A 130 -2.86 6.75 -10.77
N PRO A 131 -2.63 7.80 -11.59
CA PRO A 131 -3.63 8.84 -11.82
C PRO A 131 -4.90 8.24 -12.45
N HIS A 132 -6.02 8.33 -11.75
CA HIS A 132 -7.30 7.79 -12.16
C HIS A 132 -8.09 8.83 -12.96
N ARG A 133 -8.25 8.58 -14.27
CA ARG A 133 -8.82 9.54 -15.22
C ARG A 133 -10.24 10.01 -14.90
N GLN A 134 -11.06 9.19 -14.23
CA GLN A 134 -12.45 9.53 -13.93
C GLN A 134 -12.64 10.19 -12.55
N MET A 135 -11.67 10.07 -11.65
CA MET A 135 -11.80 10.54 -10.26
C MET A 135 -11.03 11.83 -10.00
N GLU A 136 -10.29 12.34 -10.99
CA GLU A 136 -9.35 13.47 -10.85
C GLU A 136 -8.42 13.31 -9.64
N ALA A 137 -7.99 12.07 -9.36
CA ALA A 137 -7.20 11.73 -8.19
C ALA A 137 -6.26 10.55 -8.49
N ILE A 138 -5.29 10.30 -7.60
CA ILE A 138 -4.51 9.07 -7.64
C ILE A 138 -5.29 7.98 -6.88
N ALA A 139 -5.36 6.79 -7.48
CA ALA A 139 -6.04 5.64 -6.90
C ALA A 139 -5.08 4.46 -6.71
N LEU A 140 -5.37 3.64 -5.70
CA LEU A 140 -4.83 2.29 -5.59
C LEU A 140 -5.80 1.34 -6.27
N MET A 141 -5.33 0.63 -7.30
CA MET A 141 -6.14 -0.30 -8.06
C MET A 141 -5.80 -1.74 -7.71
N GLU A 142 -6.87 -2.54 -7.59
CA GLU A 142 -6.81 -3.98 -7.79
C GLU A 142 -6.76 -4.25 -9.29
N VAL A 143 -5.84 -5.12 -9.73
CA VAL A 143 -5.69 -5.49 -11.14
C VAL A 143 -5.71 -7.01 -11.21
N ASP A 144 -6.56 -7.57 -12.07
CA ASP A 144 -6.73 -9.02 -12.23
C ASP A 144 -7.14 -9.76 -10.93
N GLY A 145 -7.75 -9.06 -9.97
CA GLY A 145 -8.26 -9.65 -8.73
C GLY A 145 -9.59 -10.40 -8.93
N PRO A 146 -10.16 -11.01 -7.87
CA PRO A 146 -11.44 -11.73 -7.95
C PRO A 146 -12.60 -10.88 -8.48
N ASN A 147 -12.51 -9.55 -8.29
CA ASN A 147 -13.50 -8.57 -8.73
C ASN A 147 -13.07 -7.83 -10.01
N GLY A 148 -12.01 -8.26 -10.69
CA GLY A 148 -11.46 -7.62 -11.88
C GLY A 148 -10.65 -6.35 -11.58
N HIS A 149 -10.62 -5.42 -12.53
CA HIS A 149 -9.92 -4.15 -12.40
C HIS A 149 -10.81 -3.11 -11.72
N ARG A 150 -10.44 -2.63 -10.53
CA ARG A 150 -11.22 -1.61 -9.82
C ARG A 150 -10.36 -0.77 -8.88
N ALA A 151 -10.79 0.46 -8.61
CA ALA A 151 -10.20 1.32 -7.59
C ALA A 151 -10.62 0.82 -6.21
N LEU A 152 -9.65 0.60 -5.32
CA LEU A 152 -9.88 0.22 -3.92
C LEU A 152 -9.90 1.45 -3.01
N CYS A 153 -9.07 2.45 -3.28
CA CYS A 153 -9.12 3.70 -2.54
C CYS A 153 -8.63 4.89 -3.36
N ARG A 154 -8.97 6.07 -2.86
CA ARG A 154 -8.48 7.35 -3.36
C ARG A 154 -7.45 7.91 -2.39
N PHE A 155 -6.27 8.25 -2.90
CA PHE A 155 -5.30 9.01 -2.12
C PHE A 155 -5.79 10.44 -1.90
N LEU A 156 -5.45 11.01 -0.74
CA LEU A 156 -5.85 12.36 -0.39
C LEU A 156 -5.27 13.39 -1.35
N ASP A 157 -4.00 13.22 -1.71
CA ASP A 157 -3.24 14.05 -2.63
C ASP A 157 -2.04 13.26 -3.22
N ASP A 158 -1.25 13.95 -4.06
CA ASP A 158 -0.05 13.40 -4.70
C ASP A 158 1.07 13.06 -3.70
N GLU A 159 1.23 13.85 -2.63
CA GLU A 159 2.25 13.60 -1.60
C GLU A 159 1.93 12.33 -0.83
N ALA A 160 0.67 12.12 -0.46
CA ALA A 160 0.18 10.92 0.19
C ALA A 160 0.40 9.67 -0.68
N ALA A 161 0.14 9.76 -1.98
CA ALA A 161 0.39 8.65 -2.90
C ALA A 161 1.88 8.32 -3.04
N ASN A 162 2.74 9.33 -3.15
CA ASN A 162 4.18 9.15 -3.22
C ASN A 162 4.77 8.63 -1.90
N LEU A 163 4.25 9.05 -0.75
CA LEU A 163 4.67 8.52 0.55
C LEU A 163 4.25 7.06 0.71
N PHE A 164 3.06 6.68 0.22
CA PHE A 164 2.67 5.28 0.16
C PHE A 164 3.65 4.45 -0.67
N VAL A 165 3.99 4.91 -1.88
CA VAL A 165 4.96 4.23 -2.76
C VAL A 165 6.31 4.08 -2.07
N SER A 166 6.86 5.16 -1.50
CA SER A 166 8.13 5.11 -0.79
C SER A 166 8.12 4.16 0.41
N THR A 167 7.00 4.10 1.14
CA THR A 167 6.87 3.19 2.29
C THR A 167 6.72 1.74 1.84
N MET A 168 5.99 1.47 0.77
CA MET A 168 5.90 0.14 0.16
C MET A 168 7.26 -0.34 -0.38
N ASP A 169 8.00 0.53 -1.07
CA ASP A 169 9.36 0.24 -1.55
C ASP A 169 10.28 -0.15 -0.37
N ALA A 170 10.20 0.57 0.76
CA ALA A 170 10.96 0.23 1.97
C ALA A 170 10.52 -1.09 2.61
N ILE A 171 9.21 -1.39 2.65
CA ILE A 171 8.69 -2.67 3.14
C ILE A 171 9.22 -3.82 2.28
N PHE A 172 9.20 -3.67 0.95
CA PHE A 172 9.68 -4.69 0.01
C PHE A 172 11.18 -4.92 0.15
N ALA A 173 11.98 -3.86 0.22
CA ALA A 173 13.43 -3.98 0.43
C ALA A 173 13.74 -4.80 1.69
N SER A 174 13.01 -4.55 2.79
CA SER A 174 13.20 -5.26 4.05
C SER A 174 12.83 -6.75 4.04
N ILE A 175 12.06 -7.18 3.03
CA ILE A 175 11.72 -8.59 2.82
C ILE A 175 12.81 -9.26 1.99
N SER A 176 13.30 -8.58 0.94
CA SER A 176 14.40 -9.07 0.11
C SER A 176 15.68 -9.34 0.90
N ASP A 177 16.00 -8.48 1.87
CA ASP A 177 17.17 -8.65 2.75
C ASP A 177 17.08 -9.88 3.68
N ARG A 178 15.89 -10.48 3.87
CA ARG A 178 15.70 -11.68 4.70
C ARG A 178 15.93 -12.99 3.96
N VAL A 179 15.97 -12.95 2.63
CA VAL A 179 16.04 -14.13 1.75
C VAL A 179 17.41 -14.25 1.05
N ALA A 180 18.25 -13.22 1.16
CA ALA A 180 19.66 -13.21 0.73
C ALA A 180 20.59 -13.80 1.80
#